data_AF-A0A1Y1Q809-F1
#
_entry.id   AF-A0A1Y1Q809-F1
#
_cell.length_a   1.000
_cell.length_b   1.000
_cell.length_c   1.000
_cell.angle_alpha   90.00
_cell.angle_beta   90.00
_cell.angle_gamma   90.00
#
_symmetry.space_group_name_H-M   'P 1'
#
loop_
_entity.id
_entity.type
_entity.pdbx_description
1 polymer ?
#
loop_
_entity_poly.entity_id
_entity_poly.type
_entity_poly.pdbx_seq_one_letter_code
_entity_poly.pdbx_strand_id
1 'polypeptide(L)'
;MDAVENGIDAENRPLLDNIYLVQKRRWEKTGILTAVSEDNIDQKPYFLYNTIFTAGLPWNTTTDKGVRYDNLKTVSVKAALSLAILYPDDPYSKELAYNVSSAYDPERGWYSGIYESGGGYNKAITANTNGIVLSLLLHKKYGEFYPMCKRCERGIKPKVMAAKTCDVCTTE
;
A
#
# COMPACT_ATOMS: atom_id res chain seq x y z
N MET A 1 -0.62 -6.36 -1.93
CA MET A 1 0.59 -6.59 -2.76
C MET A 1 0.31 -7.65 -3.80
N ASP A 2 -0.10 -8.86 -3.40
CA ASP A 2 -0.43 -9.95 -4.33
C ASP A 2 -1.32 -9.55 -5.52
N ALA A 3 -2.46 -8.90 -5.27
CA ALA A 3 -3.36 -8.42 -6.33
C ALA A 3 -2.71 -7.46 -7.35
N VAL A 4 -1.71 -6.67 -6.92
CA VAL A 4 -0.98 -5.73 -7.78
C VAL A 4 0.05 -6.48 -8.64
N GLU A 5 0.70 -7.49 -8.08
CA GLU A 5 1.79 -8.22 -8.74
C GLU A 5 1.26 -9.31 -9.67
N ASN A 6 0.32 -10.12 -9.18
CA ASN A 6 -0.19 -11.34 -9.83
C ASN A 6 -1.60 -11.16 -10.41
N GLY A 7 -2.22 -10.01 -10.17
CA GLY A 7 -3.58 -9.74 -10.61
C GLY A 7 -4.66 -10.22 -9.66
N ILE A 8 -5.89 -9.86 -10.03
CA ILE A 8 -7.09 -10.25 -9.30
C ILE A 8 -7.74 -11.44 -10.02
N ASP A 9 -8.14 -12.45 -9.27
CA ASP A 9 -8.95 -13.57 -9.75
C ASP A 9 -10.04 -13.96 -8.76
N ALA A 10 -10.78 -15.02 -9.10
CA ALA A 10 -11.90 -15.50 -8.31
C ALA A 10 -11.49 -15.95 -6.89
N GLU A 11 -10.23 -16.33 -6.67
CA GLU A 11 -9.75 -16.78 -5.36
C GLU A 11 -9.41 -15.60 -4.46
N ASN A 12 -8.62 -14.63 -4.94
CA ASN A 12 -8.18 -13.53 -4.10
C ASN A 12 -9.18 -12.36 -4.02
N ARG A 13 -10.12 -12.24 -4.98
CA ARG A 13 -11.11 -11.15 -5.02
C ARG A 13 -11.95 -11.02 -3.75
N PRO A 14 -12.56 -12.09 -3.20
CA PRO A 14 -13.36 -11.96 -1.98
C PRO A 14 -12.55 -11.52 -0.76
N LEU A 15 -11.28 -11.96 -0.67
CA LEU A 15 -10.38 -11.56 0.41
C LEU A 15 -10.03 -10.08 0.33
N LEU A 16 -9.67 -9.61 -0.88
CA LEU A 16 -9.37 -8.20 -1.14
C LEU A 16 -10.58 -7.31 -0.84
N ASP A 17 -11.77 -7.68 -1.34
CA ASP A 17 -13.01 -6.95 -1.12
C ASP A 17 -13.35 -6.84 0.37
N ASN A 18 -13.21 -7.94 1.13
CA ASN A 18 -13.48 -7.92 2.57
C ASN A 18 -12.51 -7.01 3.34
N ILE A 19 -11.21 -7.05 3.02
CA ILE A 19 -10.19 -6.18 3.62
C ILE A 19 -10.44 -4.71 3.27
N TYR A 20 -10.85 -4.42 2.04
CA TYR A 20 -11.20 -3.07 1.61
C TYR A 20 -12.46 -2.56 2.33
N LEU A 21 -13.55 -3.33 2.27
CA LEU A 21 -14.85 -2.95 2.80
C LEU A 21 -14.84 -2.76 4.32
N VAL A 22 -14.11 -3.59 5.08
CA VAL A 22 -14.06 -3.44 6.54
C VAL A 22 -13.36 -2.14 6.96
N GLN A 23 -12.30 -1.73 6.25
CA GLN A 23 -11.61 -0.46 6.51
C GLN A 23 -12.45 0.73 6.06
N LYS A 24 -13.11 0.63 4.90
CA LYS A 24 -14.08 1.63 4.41
C LYS A 24 -15.20 1.85 5.44
N ARG A 25 -15.79 0.77 5.95
CA ARG A 25 -16.87 0.85 6.95
C ARG A 25 -16.41 1.49 8.26
N ARG A 26 -15.15 1.28 8.68
CA ARG A 26 -14.58 2.01 9.83
C ARG A 26 -14.57 3.51 9.54
N TRP A 27 -14.04 3.91 8.40
CA TRP A 27 -14.01 5.31 7.98
C TRP A 27 -15.42 5.93 7.92
N GLU A 28 -16.38 5.27 7.28
CA GLU A 28 -17.77 5.76 7.20
C GLU A 28 -18.42 5.93 8.57
N LYS A 29 -18.11 5.03 9.52
CA LYS A 29 -18.71 5.05 10.86
C LYS A 29 -18.05 6.05 11.80
N THR A 30 -16.74 6.23 11.71
CA THR A 30 -15.96 6.99 12.71
C THR A 30 -15.36 8.28 12.17
N GLY A 31 -15.35 8.48 10.86
CA GLY A 31 -14.61 9.54 10.18
C GLY A 31 -13.08 9.32 10.15
N ILE A 32 -12.57 8.26 10.78
CA ILE A 32 -11.14 7.97 10.85
C ILE A 32 -10.72 7.25 9.57
N LEU A 33 -10.00 7.97 8.72
CA LEU A 33 -9.42 7.39 7.51
C LEU A 33 -8.48 6.24 7.92
N THR A 34 -8.65 5.08 7.29
CA THR A 34 -7.99 3.84 7.71
C THR A 34 -7.33 3.19 6.51
N ALA A 35 -6.03 2.91 6.57
CA ALA A 35 -5.37 1.99 5.64
C ALA A 35 -4.21 1.37 6.40
N VAL A 36 -4.43 0.18 6.95
CA VAL A 36 -3.49 -0.43 7.88
C VAL A 36 -2.52 -1.36 7.17
N SER A 37 -1.27 -1.34 7.64
CA SER A 37 -0.21 -2.28 7.32
C SER A 37 0.76 -2.34 8.49
N GLU A 38 1.68 -3.29 8.45
CA GLU A 38 2.95 -3.21 9.16
C GLU A 38 3.83 -2.09 8.59
N ASP A 39 4.35 -1.23 9.45
CA ASP A 39 5.17 -0.10 9.05
C ASP A 39 6.32 0.16 10.02
N ASN A 40 7.43 0.63 9.47
CA ASN A 40 8.44 1.31 10.26
C ASN A 40 7.89 2.65 10.74
N ILE A 41 8.29 3.06 11.95
CA ILE A 41 7.94 4.37 12.49
C ILE A 41 9.18 5.18 12.86
N ASP A 42 9.08 6.50 12.88
CA ASP A 42 10.19 7.44 13.12
C ASP A 42 10.59 7.61 14.60
N GLN A 43 9.95 6.86 15.48
CA GLN A 43 10.17 6.86 16.92
C GLN A 43 10.10 5.43 17.47
N LYS A 44 10.45 5.22 18.74
CA LYS A 44 10.31 3.88 19.36
C LYS A 44 8.85 3.39 19.28
N PRO A 45 8.59 2.11 18.98
CA PRO A 45 9.55 0.99 18.84
C PRO A 45 10.16 0.79 17.44
N TYR A 46 10.05 1.76 16.52
CA TYR A 46 10.59 1.75 15.15
C TYR A 46 9.94 0.78 14.16
N PHE A 47 9.07 -0.11 14.63
CA PHE A 47 8.24 -0.98 13.80
C PHE A 47 6.96 -1.37 14.53
N LEU A 48 5.82 -1.27 13.85
CA LEU A 48 4.51 -1.59 14.40
C LEU A 48 3.64 -2.30 13.36
N TYR A 49 2.81 -3.24 13.83
CA TYR A 49 1.73 -3.83 13.07
C TYR A 49 0.45 -3.04 13.34
N ASN A 50 -0.01 -2.23 12.39
CA ASN A 50 -1.36 -1.70 12.41
C ASN A 50 -2.28 -2.79 11.85
N THR A 51 -3.30 -3.20 12.61
CA THR A 51 -4.14 -4.34 12.22
C THR A 51 -5.61 -3.98 12.07
N ILE A 52 -6.33 -4.76 11.26
CA ILE A 52 -7.80 -4.78 11.25
C ILE A 52 -8.29 -5.52 12.50
N PHE A 53 -7.68 -6.68 12.78
CA PHE A 53 -7.99 -7.51 13.94
C PHE A 53 -6.78 -8.38 14.29
N THR A 54 -6.35 -8.37 15.55
CA THR A 54 -5.38 -9.34 16.07
C THR A 54 -5.60 -9.57 17.56
N ALA A 55 -5.26 -10.77 18.05
CA ALA A 55 -5.36 -11.13 19.47
C ALA A 55 -6.72 -10.79 20.12
N GLY A 56 -7.82 -10.97 19.40
CA GLY A 56 -9.18 -10.70 19.91
C GLY A 56 -9.59 -9.23 19.89
N LEU A 57 -8.75 -8.32 19.42
CA LEU A 57 -8.97 -6.89 19.43
C LEU A 57 -9.07 -6.34 18.00
N PRO A 58 -10.12 -5.56 17.68
CA PRO A 58 -10.18 -4.85 16.42
C PRO A 58 -9.31 -3.59 16.48
N TRP A 59 -8.73 -3.22 15.34
CA TRP A 59 -8.06 -1.93 15.14
C TRP A 59 -6.97 -1.60 16.16
N ASN A 60 -6.28 -2.58 16.74
CA ASN A 60 -5.13 -2.31 17.61
C ASN A 60 -3.84 -2.18 16.80
N THR A 61 -2.87 -1.49 17.36
CA THR A 61 -1.51 -1.38 16.86
C THR A 61 -0.57 -2.04 17.86
N THR A 62 0.25 -2.97 17.39
CA THR A 62 1.04 -3.83 18.27
C THR A 62 2.44 -4.09 17.74
N THR A 63 3.36 -4.47 18.62
CA THR A 63 4.63 -5.09 18.24
C THR A 63 4.46 -6.59 17.97
N ASP A 64 5.52 -7.22 17.47
CA ASP A 64 5.71 -8.67 17.34
C ASP A 64 5.52 -9.42 18.67
N LYS A 65 5.80 -8.75 19.80
CA LYS A 65 5.64 -9.27 21.16
C LYS A 65 4.25 -9.03 21.76
N GLY A 66 3.31 -8.49 21.00
CA GLY A 66 1.95 -8.20 21.49
C GLY A 66 1.82 -6.94 22.35
N VAL A 67 2.85 -6.09 22.41
CA VAL A 67 2.80 -4.83 23.17
C VAL A 67 2.03 -3.77 22.37
N ARG A 68 1.00 -3.18 22.96
CA ARG A 68 0.11 -2.21 22.28
C ARG A 68 0.68 -0.80 22.25
N TYR A 69 0.51 -0.14 21.11
CA TYR A 69 0.89 1.25 20.82
C TYR A 69 -0.20 1.94 19.97
N ASP A 70 -1.45 1.87 20.40
CA ASP A 70 -2.60 2.39 19.63
C ASP A 70 -2.50 3.91 19.37
N ASN A 71 -1.83 4.65 20.24
CA ASN A 71 -1.54 6.08 20.08
C ASN A 71 -0.58 6.39 18.92
N LEU A 72 0.15 5.39 18.43
CA LEU A 72 1.08 5.48 17.30
C LEU A 72 0.51 4.84 16.03
N LYS A 73 -0.79 4.56 15.98
CA LYS A 73 -1.44 4.04 14.78
C LYS A 73 -1.32 5.03 13.62
N THR A 74 -1.03 4.51 12.44
CA THR A 74 -0.87 5.30 11.22
C THR A 74 -1.81 4.84 10.11
N VAL A 75 -2.24 5.79 9.29
CA VAL A 75 -2.64 5.53 7.90
C VAL A 75 -1.35 5.28 7.11
N SER A 76 -1.18 4.06 6.63
CA SER A 76 0.01 3.63 5.89
C SER A 76 -0.01 4.18 4.46
N VAL A 77 1.07 4.83 4.03
CA VAL A 77 1.15 5.37 2.65
C VAL A 77 1.06 4.25 1.62
N LYS A 78 1.82 3.16 1.81
CA LYS A 78 1.84 2.03 0.87
C LYS A 78 0.48 1.35 0.78
N ALA A 79 -0.25 1.22 1.89
CA ALA A 79 -1.57 0.62 1.89
C ALA A 79 -2.60 1.56 1.26
N ALA A 80 -2.60 2.84 1.64
CA ALA A 80 -3.52 3.84 1.11
C ALA A 80 -3.43 3.94 -0.42
N LEU A 81 -2.21 4.06 -0.95
CA LEU A 81 -1.99 4.10 -2.40
C LEU A 81 -2.33 2.77 -3.08
N SER A 82 -2.08 1.62 -2.43
CA SER A 82 -2.47 0.31 -2.97
C SER A 82 -3.99 0.21 -3.13
N LEU A 83 -4.75 0.52 -2.08
CA LEU A 83 -6.21 0.47 -2.12
C LEU A 83 -6.77 1.49 -3.12
N ALA A 84 -6.16 2.67 -3.21
CA ALA A 84 -6.58 3.68 -4.17
C ALA A 84 -6.38 3.26 -5.63
N ILE A 85 -5.32 2.51 -5.93
CA ILE A 85 -5.08 1.96 -7.28
C ILE A 85 -6.03 0.80 -7.60
N LEU A 86 -6.32 -0.05 -6.62
CA LEU A 86 -7.18 -1.23 -6.82
C LEU A 86 -8.68 -0.88 -6.87
N TYR A 87 -9.09 0.20 -6.21
CA TYR A 87 -10.49 0.68 -6.16
C TYR A 87 -10.60 2.16 -6.53
N PRO A 88 -10.23 2.58 -7.75
CA PRO A 88 -10.02 3.99 -8.10
C PRO A 88 -11.29 4.84 -8.15
N ASP A 89 -12.45 4.22 -8.37
CA ASP A 89 -13.71 4.95 -8.54
C ASP A 89 -14.37 5.32 -7.20
N ASP A 90 -13.99 4.66 -6.12
CA ASP A 90 -14.61 4.81 -4.80
C ASP A 90 -14.17 6.12 -4.09
N PRO A 91 -15.09 6.90 -3.51
CA PRO A 91 -14.74 8.11 -2.77
C PRO A 91 -13.76 7.88 -1.61
N TYR A 92 -13.90 6.77 -0.89
CA TYR A 92 -12.99 6.41 0.22
C TYR A 92 -11.54 6.25 -0.27
N SER A 93 -11.37 5.60 -1.42
CA SER A 93 -10.07 5.43 -2.07
C SER A 93 -9.44 6.75 -2.52
N LYS A 94 -10.27 7.69 -3.00
CA LYS A 94 -9.79 9.02 -3.40
C LYS A 94 -9.34 9.81 -2.18
N GLU A 95 -10.08 9.74 -1.08
CA GLU A 95 -9.68 10.33 0.20
C GLU A 95 -8.39 9.71 0.75
N LEU A 96 -8.22 8.38 0.63
CA LEU A 96 -6.97 7.71 0.97
C LEU A 96 -5.78 8.29 0.20
N ALA A 97 -5.87 8.36 -1.12
CA ALA A 97 -4.80 8.90 -1.96
C ALA A 97 -4.54 10.38 -1.68
N TYR A 98 -5.59 11.17 -1.50
CA TYR A 98 -5.49 12.60 -1.20
C TYR A 98 -4.80 12.84 0.15
N ASN A 99 -5.22 12.14 1.20
CA ASN A 99 -4.67 12.29 2.54
C ASN A 99 -3.17 12.03 2.59
N VAL A 100 -2.68 11.01 1.88
CA VAL A 100 -1.26 10.67 1.87
C VAL A 100 -0.45 11.43 0.81
N SER A 101 -1.08 12.20 -0.09
CA SER A 101 -0.43 12.78 -1.27
C SER A 101 0.74 13.71 -0.97
N SER A 102 0.79 14.31 0.21
CA SER A 102 1.88 15.19 0.66
C SER A 102 2.82 14.53 1.68
N ALA A 103 2.66 13.23 1.96
CA ALA A 103 3.49 12.48 2.90
C ALA A 103 4.78 11.97 2.25
N TYR A 104 5.58 12.88 1.72
CA TYR A 104 6.87 12.56 1.12
C TYR A 104 7.89 13.69 1.30
N ASP A 105 9.15 13.31 1.17
CA ASP A 105 10.28 14.19 1.01
C ASP A 105 10.67 14.21 -0.49
N PRO A 106 10.74 15.39 -1.16
CA PRO A 106 11.01 15.47 -2.59
C PRO A 106 12.33 14.84 -3.06
N GLU A 107 13.33 14.78 -2.19
CA GLU A 107 14.65 14.24 -2.51
C GLU A 107 14.79 12.78 -2.07
N ARG A 108 14.04 12.35 -1.06
CA ARG A 108 14.25 11.07 -0.38
C ARG A 108 13.11 10.07 -0.55
N GLY A 109 11.95 10.48 -1.03
CA GLY A 109 10.79 9.64 -1.30
C GLY A 109 9.72 9.68 -0.21
N TRP A 110 8.84 8.68 -0.21
CA TRP A 110 7.64 8.62 0.61
C TRP A 110 7.95 8.29 2.07
N TYR A 111 7.24 8.97 2.96
CA TYR A 111 7.15 8.63 4.37
C TYR A 111 6.30 7.38 4.55
N SER A 112 6.49 6.64 5.66
CA SER A 112 5.77 5.39 5.90
C SER A 112 4.28 5.59 6.21
N GLY A 113 3.88 6.73 6.78
CA GLY A 113 2.46 6.97 7.10
C GLY A 113 2.14 8.33 7.69
N ILE A 114 0.88 8.50 8.07
CA ILE A 114 0.35 9.66 8.80
C ILE A 114 -0.28 9.16 10.10
N TYR A 115 0.06 9.74 11.24
CA TYR A 115 -0.49 9.34 12.53
C TYR A 115 -1.99 9.68 12.64
N GLU A 116 -2.82 8.69 12.98
CA GLU A 116 -4.27 8.89 13.20
C GLU A 116 -4.54 9.85 14.38
N SER A 117 -3.59 9.97 15.31
CA SER A 117 -3.67 10.84 16.48
C SER A 117 -3.51 12.34 16.17
N GLY A 118 -3.22 12.71 14.92
CA GLY A 118 -2.89 14.09 14.55
C GLY A 118 -1.43 14.47 14.82
N GLY A 119 -0.57 13.50 15.17
CA GLY A 119 0.87 13.70 15.39
C GLY A 119 1.69 14.04 14.13
N GLY A 120 1.03 14.26 12.99
CA GLY A 120 1.67 14.56 11.71
C GLY A 120 2.16 13.32 10.97
N TYR A 121 3.22 13.48 10.19
CA TYR A 121 3.79 12.40 9.38
C TYR A 121 4.68 11.50 10.23
N ASN A 122 4.52 10.20 10.05
CA ASN A 122 5.55 9.23 10.41
C ASN A 122 6.65 9.31 9.35
N LYS A 123 7.73 10.06 9.64
CA LYS A 123 8.79 10.41 8.70
C LYS A 123 9.80 9.28 8.43
N ALA A 124 9.52 8.05 8.83
CA ALA A 124 10.33 6.91 8.45
C ALA A 124 10.32 6.78 6.92
N ILE A 125 11.51 6.72 6.31
CA ILE A 125 11.70 6.48 4.88
C ILE A 125 12.39 5.13 4.74
N THR A 126 11.69 4.17 4.15
CA THR A 126 12.16 2.78 4.07
C THR A 126 11.97 2.18 2.70
N ALA A 127 12.78 1.16 2.40
CA ALA A 127 12.60 0.33 1.22
C ALA A 127 11.26 -0.42 1.22
N ASN A 128 10.73 -0.76 2.40
CA ASN A 128 9.41 -1.38 2.54
C ASN A 128 8.32 -0.47 1.98
N THR A 129 8.23 0.79 2.40
CA THR A 129 7.22 1.71 1.86
C THR A 129 7.51 2.10 0.41
N ASN A 130 8.74 2.57 0.12
CA ASN A 130 9.06 3.13 -1.18
C ASN A 130 9.10 2.09 -2.30
N GLY A 131 9.55 0.87 -2.00
CA GLY A 131 9.51 -0.25 -2.95
C GLY A 131 8.08 -0.54 -3.40
N ILE A 132 7.12 -0.57 -2.46
CA ILE A 132 5.70 -0.74 -2.80
C ILE A 132 5.20 0.41 -3.65
N VAL A 133 5.50 1.65 -3.29
CA VAL A 133 5.03 2.81 -4.07
C VAL A 133 5.58 2.76 -5.51
N LEU A 134 6.84 2.40 -5.71
CA LEU A 134 7.40 2.21 -7.04
C LEU A 134 6.71 1.07 -7.80
N SER A 135 6.45 -0.07 -7.13
CA SER A 135 5.67 -1.16 -7.71
C SER A 135 4.27 -0.71 -8.12
N LEU A 136 3.59 0.07 -7.30
CA LEU A 136 2.27 0.61 -7.60
C LEU A 136 2.28 1.54 -8.83
N LEU A 137 3.30 2.39 -8.97
CA LEU A 137 3.47 3.23 -10.16
C LEU A 137 3.72 2.39 -11.42
N LEU A 138 4.53 1.34 -11.29
CA LEU A 138 4.78 0.40 -12.38
C LEU A 138 3.48 -0.31 -12.79
N HIS A 139 2.69 -0.78 -11.81
CA HIS A 139 1.41 -1.42 -12.05
C HIS A 139 0.41 -0.48 -12.71
N LYS A 140 0.32 0.77 -12.25
CA LYS A 140 -0.53 1.78 -12.87
C LYS A 140 -0.19 2.01 -14.34
N LYS A 141 1.08 1.86 -14.72
CA LYS A 141 1.55 2.05 -16.10
C LYS A 141 1.39 0.81 -16.98
N TYR A 142 1.68 -0.39 -16.45
CA TYR A 142 1.79 -1.61 -17.27
C TYR A 142 0.80 -2.72 -16.89
N GLY A 143 0.04 -2.54 -15.82
CA GLY A 143 -0.79 -3.58 -15.22
C GLY A 143 0.01 -4.54 -14.34
N GLU A 144 -0.54 -5.74 -14.19
CA GLU A 144 0.04 -6.84 -13.41
C GLU A 144 1.47 -7.18 -13.86
N PHE A 145 2.34 -7.54 -12.92
CA PHE A 145 3.74 -7.85 -13.22
C PHE A 145 3.89 -9.25 -13.82
N TYR A 146 3.07 -10.18 -13.33
CA TYR A 146 3.04 -11.56 -13.76
C TYR A 146 1.64 -11.91 -14.26
N PRO A 147 1.19 -11.29 -15.37
CA PRO A 147 -0.15 -11.54 -15.87
C PRO A 147 -0.28 -12.99 -16.30
N MET A 148 -1.32 -13.67 -15.85
CA MET A 148 -1.60 -15.07 -16.15
C MET A 148 -2.89 -15.18 -16.96
N CYS A 149 -2.89 -16.00 -18.01
CA CYS A 149 -4.11 -16.31 -18.74
C CYS A 149 -5.05 -17.11 -17.83
N LYS A 150 -6.15 -16.49 -17.38
CA LYS A 150 -7.11 -17.14 -16.47
C LYS A 150 -7.85 -18.35 -17.06
N ARG A 151 -7.69 -18.64 -18.36
CA ARG A 151 -8.27 -19.82 -19.04
C ARG A 151 -7.32 -21.02 -19.13
N CYS A 152 -6.03 -20.78 -19.36
CA CYS A 152 -5.05 -21.86 -19.60
C CYS A 152 -3.83 -21.81 -18.68
N GLU A 153 -3.83 -20.90 -17.70
CA GLU A 153 -2.81 -20.76 -16.64
C GLU A 153 -1.38 -20.57 -17.18
N ARG A 154 -1.25 -20.01 -18.38
CA ARG A 154 0.05 -19.66 -18.96
C ARG A 154 0.38 -18.19 -18.69
N GLY A 155 1.64 -17.95 -18.35
CA GLY A 155 2.17 -16.59 -18.21
C GLY A 155 2.07 -15.81 -19.51
N ILE A 156 1.54 -14.60 -19.41
CA ILE A 156 1.52 -13.62 -20.50
C ILE A 156 2.77 -12.76 -20.34
N LYS A 157 3.52 -12.54 -21.41
CA LYS A 157 4.64 -11.59 -21.35
C LYS A 157 4.08 -10.17 -21.29
N PRO A 158 4.28 -9.43 -20.19
CA PRO A 158 3.84 -8.03 -20.12
C PRO A 158 4.60 -7.22 -21.18
N LYS A 159 3.91 -6.27 -21.80
CA LYS A 159 4.51 -5.28 -22.71
C LYS A 159 5.23 -4.21 -21.88
N VAL A 160 6.25 -4.60 -21.13
CA VAL A 160 7.19 -3.63 -20.56
C VAL A 160 7.98 -3.05 -21.74
N MET A 161 8.13 -1.73 -21.81
CA MET A 161 8.85 -1.09 -22.91
C MET A 161 10.19 -1.81 -23.14
N ALA A 162 10.50 -2.12 -24.41
CA ALA A 162 11.83 -2.59 -24.76
C ALA A 162 12.84 -1.55 -24.26
N ALA A 163 13.87 -2.00 -23.54
CA ALA A 163 14.98 -1.13 -23.20
C ALA A 163 15.53 -0.55 -24.51
N LYS A 164 15.41 0.77 -24.67
CA LYS A 164 16.09 1.45 -25.77
C LYS A 164 17.57 1.47 -25.40
N THR A 165 18.38 0.76 -26.16
CA THR A 165 19.83 0.94 -26.10
C THR A 165 20.14 2.39 -26.47
N CYS A 166 21.14 2.99 -25.82
CA CYS A 166 21.61 4.31 -26.19
C CYS A 166 22.21 4.23 -27.60
N ASP A 167 21.60 4.89 -28.58
CA ASP A 167 22.06 4.89 -29.98
C ASP A 167 23.50 5.43 -30.11
N VAL A 168 23.97 6.19 -29.11
CA VAL A 168 25.35 6.72 -29.01
C VAL A 168 26.38 5.63 -28.67
N CYS A 169 25.96 4.55 -28.02
CA CYS A 169 26.86 3.48 -27.57
C CYS A 169 26.93 2.29 -28.55
N THR A 170 26.22 2.34 -29.68
CA THR A 170 26.07 1.22 -30.62
C THR A 170 26.74 1.43 -31.99
N THR A 171 27.50 2.51 -32.17
CA THR A 171 28.31 2.72 -33.37
C THR A 171 29.77 2.37 -33.09
N GLU A 172 30.17 1.14 -33.43
CA GLU A 172 31.55 0.77 -33.78
C GLU A 172 31.66 0.60 -35.29
#